data_AF-A0A350QAL4-F1
#
_entry.id   AF-A0A350QAL4-F1
#
_cell.length_a   1.000
_cell.length_b   1.000
_cell.length_c   1.000
_cell.angle_alpha   90.00
_cell.angle_beta   90.00
_cell.angle_gamma   90.00
#
_symmetry.space_group_name_H-M   'P 1'
#
loop_
_entity.id
_entity.type
_entity.pdbx_description
1 polymer ?
#
loop_
_entity_poly.entity_id
_entity_poly.type
_entity_poly.pdbx_seq_one_letter_code
_entity_poly.pdbx_strand_id
1 'polypeptide(L)'
;MRMRPMGDAMALLGIARRAGAVASGTGSTRRALKEGRARLVLFAQDASETQRDKVMKLLVHGRTPRAIVGTREALGLAVGSAPVSAVAV
;
A
#
# COMPACT_ATOMS: atom_id res chain seq x y z
N MET A 1 16.11 5.94 -16.07
CA MET A 1 16.13 4.72 -15.23
C MET A 1 15.00 3.81 -15.71
N ARG A 2 15.31 2.76 -16.49
CA ARG A 2 14.30 1.88 -17.10
C ARG A 2 13.93 0.78 -16.10
N MET A 3 12.74 0.86 -15.51
CA MET A 3 12.23 -0.17 -14.61
C MET A 3 12.06 -1.46 -15.40
N ARG A 4 12.73 -2.55 -14.99
CA ARG A 4 12.50 -3.90 -15.52
C ARG A 4 11.03 -4.27 -15.30
N PRO A 5 10.41 -5.12 -16.13
CA PRO A 5 9.07 -5.62 -15.86
C PRO A 5 9.15 -6.51 -14.61
N MET A 6 8.95 -5.91 -13.44
CA MET A 6 8.57 -6.63 -12.24
C MET A 6 7.29 -7.38 -12.62
N GLY A 7 7.21 -8.69 -12.39
CA GLY A 7 5.95 -9.41 -12.54
C GLY A 7 4.81 -8.64 -11.89
N ASP A 8 3.60 -8.72 -12.45
CA ASP A 8 2.46 -7.85 -12.10
C ASP A 8 2.43 -7.56 -10.59
N ALA A 9 2.64 -6.30 -10.22
CA ALA A 9 2.74 -5.86 -8.83
C ALA A 9 1.51 -6.29 -8.02
N MET A 10 0.34 -6.42 -8.67
CA MET A 10 -0.88 -6.92 -8.06
C MET A 10 -0.81 -8.41 -7.74
N ALA A 11 -0.17 -9.22 -8.59
CA ALA A 11 0.02 -10.64 -8.34
C ALA A 11 0.94 -10.88 -7.13
N LEU A 12 2.04 -10.10 -7.02
CA LEU A 12 2.93 -10.12 -5.86
C LEU A 12 2.20 -9.67 -4.58
N LEU A 13 1.37 -8.63 -4.68
CA LEU A 13 0.55 -8.16 -3.55
C LEU A 13 -0.44 -9.24 -3.09
N GLY A 14 -1.02 -10.00 -4.02
CA GLY A 14 -1.87 -11.15 -3.71
C GLY A 14 -1.13 -12.27 -2.98
N ILE A 15 0.14 -12.53 -3.32
CA ILE A 15 0.99 -13.48 -2.60
C ILE A 15 1.27 -12.96 -1.17
N ALA A 16 1.68 -11.70 -1.03
CA ALA A 16 1.95 -11.08 0.27
C ALA A 16 0.71 -11.13 1.19
N ARG A 17 -0.48 -10.90 0.62
CA ARG A 17 -1.75 -11.01 1.34
C ARG A 17 -1.97 -12.42 1.87
N ARG A 18 -1.78 -13.45 1.04
CA ARG A 18 -1.90 -14.86 1.47
C ARG A 18 -0.89 -15.24 2.54
N ALA A 19 0.29 -14.61 2.54
CA ALA A 19 1.29 -14.77 3.58
C ALA A 19 0.98 -14.03 4.90
N GLY A 20 -0.15 -13.29 4.98
CA GLY A 20 -0.50 -12.48 6.15
C GLY A 20 0.36 -11.22 6.32
N ALA A 21 1.14 -10.85 5.31
CA ALA A 21 2.09 -9.74 5.34
C ALA A 21 1.49 -8.42 4.83
N VAL A 22 0.16 -8.27 4.85
CA VAL A 22 -0.52 -7.11 4.26
C VAL A 22 -1.48 -6.48 5.27
N ALA A 23 -1.38 -5.16 5.43
CA ALA A 23 -2.35 -4.33 6.13
C ALA A 23 -3.04 -3.40 5.13
N SER A 24 -4.31 -3.68 4.82
CA SER A 24 -5.09 -2.94 3.83
C SER A 24 -5.92 -1.81 4.43
N GLY A 25 -6.00 -0.70 3.71
CA GLY A 25 -6.76 0.49 4.08
C GLY A 25 -5.95 1.50 4.89
N THR A 26 -6.40 2.77 4.87
CA THR A 26 -5.71 3.90 5.50
C THR A 26 -5.44 3.68 6.99
N GLY A 27 -6.43 3.18 7.75
CA GLY A 27 -6.30 2.95 9.20
C GLY A 27 -5.25 1.88 9.53
N SER A 28 -5.37 0.71 8.91
CA SER A 28 -4.45 -0.42 9.10
C SER A 28 -3.03 -0.08 8.66
N THR A 29 -2.88 0.63 7.53
CA THR A 29 -1.59 1.13 7.04
C THR A 29 -0.93 2.06 8.06
N ARG A 30 -1.68 3.02 8.61
CA ARG A 30 -1.18 3.92 9.65
C ARG A 30 -0.75 3.18 10.90
N ARG A 31 -1.53 2.17 11.32
CA ARG A 31 -1.20 1.33 12.47
C ARG A 31 0.10 0.55 12.23
N ALA A 32 0.25 -0.09 11.08
CA ALA A 32 1.46 -0.83 10.71
C ALA A 32 2.71 0.06 10.66
N LEU A 33 2.58 1.31 10.19
CA LEU A 33 3.65 2.31 10.24
C LEU A 33 4.04 2.67 11.67
N LYS A 34 3.06 2.98 12.53
CA LYS A 34 3.31 3.32 13.94
C LYS A 34 3.97 2.19 14.72
N GLU A 35 3.62 0.94 14.42
CA GLU A 35 4.19 -0.25 15.04
C GLU A 35 5.52 -0.69 14.40
N GLY A 36 6.04 0.05 13.41
CA GLY A 36 7.31 -0.27 12.74
C GLY A 36 7.27 -1.55 11.89
N ARG A 37 6.07 -2.07 11.60
CA ARG A 37 5.86 -3.31 10.85
C ARG A 37 5.81 -3.09 9.34
N ALA A 38 5.46 -1.88 8.88
CA ALA A 38 5.39 -1.56 7.45
C ALA A 38 6.79 -1.36 6.85
N ARG A 39 7.12 -2.18 5.85
CA ARG A 39 8.35 -2.13 5.05
C ARG A 39 8.15 -1.46 3.69
N LEU A 40 6.91 -1.41 3.20
CA LEU A 40 6.53 -0.70 1.98
C LEU A 40 5.10 -0.18 2.09
N VAL A 41 4.84 1.02 1.57
CA VAL A 41 3.47 1.54 1.42
C VAL A 41 3.12 1.73 -0.05
N LEU A 42 2.00 1.15 -0.48
CA LEU A 42 1.45 1.30 -1.81
C LEU A 42 0.20 2.19 -1.74
N PHE A 43 0.12 3.18 -2.62
CA PHE A 43 -1.04 4.06 -2.76
C PHE A 43 -1.75 3.82 -4.09
N ALA A 44 -3.08 3.85 -4.06
CA ALA A 44 -3.86 3.91 -5.29
C ALA A 44 -3.65 5.25 -6.01
N GLN A 45 -3.59 5.24 -7.33
CA GLN A 45 -3.45 6.42 -8.19
C GLN A 45 -4.61 7.41 -8.01
N ASP A 46 -5.82 6.91 -7.79
CA ASP A 46 -7.07 7.65 -7.58
C ASP A 46 -7.43 7.82 -6.10
N ALA A 47 -6.50 7.52 -5.18
CA ALA A 47 -6.67 7.88 -3.77
C ALA A 47 -6.72 9.40 -3.62
N SER A 48 -7.74 9.91 -2.91
CA SER A 48 -7.84 11.33 -2.61
C SER A 48 -6.66 11.83 -1.78
N GLU A 49 -6.32 13.11 -1.96
CA GLU A 49 -5.24 13.78 -1.24
C GLU A 49 -5.42 13.66 0.28
N THR A 50 -6.63 13.88 0.77
CA THR A 50 -6.97 13.72 2.19
C THR A 50 -6.62 12.32 2.74
N GLN A 51 -6.81 11.25 1.95
CA GLN A 51 -6.47 9.89 2.39
C GLN A 51 -4.96 9.65 2.34
N ARG A 52 -4.29 10.14 1.30
CA ARG A 52 -2.83 10.07 1.19
C ARG A 52 -2.15 10.79 2.35
N ASP A 53 -2.58 12.01 2.66
CA ASP A 53 -2.00 12.85 3.71
C ASP A 53 -2.02 12.18 5.08
N LYS A 54 -3.09 11.45 5.40
CA LYS A 54 -3.22 10.71 6.67
C LYS A 54 -2.10 9.69 6.86
N VAL A 55 -1.61 9.09 5.78
CA VAL A 55 -0.52 8.11 5.79
C VAL A 55 0.83 8.81 5.62
N MET A 56 0.91 9.78 4.71
CA MET A 56 2.11 10.55 4.39
C MET A 56 2.70 11.25 5.61
N LYS A 57 1.85 11.81 6.49
CA LYS A 57 2.30 12.41 7.77
C LYS A 57 3.10 11.44 8.65
N LEU A 58 2.85 10.13 8.55
CA LEU A 58 3.63 9.12 9.29
C LEU A 58 4.89 8.69 8.52
N LEU A 59 4.88 8.79 7.20
CA LEU A 59 6.03 8.47 6.35
C LEU A 59 7.11 9.56 6.39
N VAL A 60 6.75 10.83 6.60
CA VAL A 60 7.71 11.95 6.70
C VAL A 60 8.74 11.73 7.82
N HIS A 61 8.35 11.06 8.90
CA HIS A 61 9.23 10.76 10.02
C HIS A 61 9.89 9.38 9.92
N GLY A 62 9.54 8.58 8.92
CA GLY A 62 10.01 7.21 8.74
C GLY A 62 10.94 7.04 7.54
N ARG A 63 11.63 5.90 7.48
CA ARG A 63 12.43 5.47 6.30
C ARG A 63 11.67 4.53 5.37
N THR A 64 10.38 4.30 5.62
CA THR A 64 9.59 3.33 4.86
C THR A 64 9.35 3.85 3.44
N PRO A 65 9.80 3.13 2.40
CA PRO A 65 9.58 3.52 1.01
C PRO A 65 8.09 3.51 0.65
N ARG A 66 7.74 4.26 -0.39
CA ARG A 66 6.38 4.35 -0.92
C ARG A 66 6.34 4.28 -2.44
N ALA A 67 5.27 3.73 -2.98
CA ALA A 67 4.99 3.70 -4.42
C ALA A 67 3.50 3.95 -4.70
N ILE A 68 3.20 4.35 -5.93
CA ILE A 68 1.83 4.49 -6.43
C ILE A 68 1.58 3.35 -7.42
N VAL A 69 0.52 2.55 -7.20
CA VAL A 69 0.23 1.36 -8.00
C VAL A 69 -1.28 1.17 -8.16
N GLY A 70 -1.74 1.07 -9.41
CA GLY A 70 -3.13 0.77 -9.79
C GLY A 70 -4.17 1.75 -9.24
N THR A 71 -5.44 1.36 -9.34
CA THR A 71 -6.57 2.09 -8.73
C THR A 71 -6.95 1.49 -7.37
N ARG A 72 -7.84 2.17 -6.64
CA ARG A 72 -8.40 1.67 -5.38
C ARG A 72 -9.08 0.32 -5.56
N GLU A 73 -9.81 0.15 -6.66
CA GLU A 73 -10.49 -1.08 -7.01
C GLU A 73 -9.48 -2.20 -7.27
N ALA A 74 -8.43 -1.93 -8.06
CA ALA A 74 -7.40 -2.91 -8.37
C ALA A 74 -6.60 -3.35 -7.13
N LEU A 75 -6.21 -2.40 -6.27
CA LEU A 75 -5.56 -2.71 -4.99
C LEU A 75 -6.48 -3.52 -4.06
N GLY A 76 -7.75 -3.11 -3.96
CA GLY A 76 -8.76 -3.83 -3.19
C GLY A 76 -8.89 -5.28 -3.65
N LEU A 77 -9.02 -5.50 -4.96
CA LEU A 77 -9.11 -6.84 -5.54
C LEU A 77 -7.85 -7.68 -5.24
N ALA A 78 -6.65 -7.11 -5.42
CA ALA A 78 -5.39 -7.79 -5.16
C ALA A 78 -5.24 -8.24 -3.70
N VAL A 79 -5.73 -7.43 -2.76
CA VAL A 79 -5.73 -7.74 -1.31
C VAL A 79 -7.04 -8.38 -0.84
N GLY A 80 -7.92 -8.79 -1.77
CA GLY A 80 -9.24 -9.38 -1.52
C GLY A 80 -10.07 -8.62 -0.50
N SER A 81 -10.22 -7.32 -0.74
CA SER A 81 -10.97 -6.34 0.04
C SER A 81 -11.82 -5.47 -0.89
N ALA A 82 -12.76 -4.71 -0.33
CA ALA A 82 -13.36 -3.55 -1.02
C ALA A 82 -12.27 -2.55 -1.45
N PRO A 83 -12.57 -1.59 -2.36
CA PRO A 83 -11.59 -0.63 -2.84
C PRO A 83 -10.82 0.09 -1.71
N VAL A 84 -9.48 0.14 -1.81
CA VAL A 84 -8.61 0.72 -0.76
C VAL A 84 -7.65 1.76 -1.31
N SER A 85 -7.49 2.86 -0.59
CA SER A 85 -6.58 3.95 -0.95
C SER A 85 -5.10 3.64 -0.71
N ALA A 86 -4.81 2.80 0.28
CA ALA A 86 -3.45 2.49 0.68
C ALA A 86 -3.33 1.07 1.24
N VAL A 87 -2.17 0.47 1.05
CA VAL A 87 -1.80 -0.84 1.58
C VAL A 87 -0.38 -0.77 2.14
N ALA A 88 -0.17 -1.28 3.34
CA ALA A 88 1.16 -1.56 3.87
C ALA A 88 1.51 -3.03 3.69
N VAL A 89 2.77 -3.29 3.31
CA VAL A 89 3.43 -4.60 3.34
C VAL A 89 4.52 -4.55 4.40
#